data_AF-A0A1Y3EL06-F1
#
_entry.id   AF-A0A1Y3EL06-F1
#
_cell.length_a   1.000
_cell.length_b   1.000
_cell.length_c   1.000
_cell.angle_alpha   90.00
_cell.angle_beta   90.00
_cell.angle_gamma   90.00
#
_symmetry.space_group_name_H-M   'P 1'
#
loop_
_entity.id
_entity.type
_entity.pdbx_description
1 polymer ?
#
loop_
_entity_poly.entity_id
_entity_poly.type
_entity_poly.pdbx_seq_one_letter_code
_entity_poly.pdbx_strand_id
1 'polypeptide(L)'
;KIRVSVQELGTACIELIKHAGACRANPQDHFSKQDLAYSARRTIEEVAMVLAALRFGARGTQACINAASTVSGIIGDLDTTIMFATAGTLNPEREGEVFSDHREAILRTAKALVEDTKALVSGAASSQEQLAVAAQNAVRTIVQLSEVVKSGAAALTSSNSEAQ
;
A
#
# COMPACT_ATOMS: atom_id res chain seq x y z
N LYS A 1 -8.81 -20.39 -3.36
CA LYS A 1 -8.10 -19.91 -4.58
C LYS A 1 -6.66 -20.41 -4.61
N ILE A 2 -5.77 -20.01 -3.68
CA ILE A 2 -4.37 -20.50 -3.64
C ILE A 2 -4.26 -22.03 -3.68
N ARG A 3 -5.04 -22.74 -2.84
CA ARG A 3 -5.03 -24.22 -2.83
C ARG A 3 -5.29 -24.84 -4.21
N VAL A 4 -6.28 -24.32 -4.94
CA VAL A 4 -6.66 -24.83 -6.26
C VAL A 4 -5.56 -24.54 -7.27
N SER A 5 -5.06 -23.30 -7.31
CA SER A 5 -3.96 -22.92 -8.22
C SER A 5 -2.67 -23.71 -7.95
N VAL A 6 -2.38 -24.06 -6.69
CA VAL A 6 -1.23 -24.92 -6.35
C VAL A 6 -1.44 -26.36 -6.81
N GLN A 7 -2.67 -26.88 -6.75
CA GLN A 7 -3.02 -28.21 -7.28
C GLN A 7 -2.92 -28.25 -8.82
N GLU A 8 -3.37 -27.21 -9.50
CA GLU A 8 -3.27 -27.06 -10.96
C GLU A 8 -1.81 -26.99 -11.41
N LEU A 9 -0.99 -26.18 -10.71
CA LEU A 9 0.46 -26.14 -10.91
C LEU A 9 1.10 -27.52 -10.71
N GLY A 10 0.75 -28.24 -9.64
CA GLY A 10 1.26 -29.60 -9.40
C GLY A 10 0.90 -30.56 -10.54
N THR A 11 -0.32 -30.45 -11.08
CA THR A 11 -0.77 -31.25 -12.23
C THR A 11 0.04 -30.93 -13.49
N ALA A 12 0.26 -29.63 -13.77
CA ALA A 12 1.09 -29.20 -14.89
C ALA A 12 2.55 -29.68 -14.77
N CYS A 13 3.12 -29.69 -13.56
CA CYS A 13 4.45 -30.24 -13.30
C CYS A 13 4.53 -31.75 -13.58
N ILE A 14 3.51 -32.52 -13.19
CA ILE A 14 3.45 -33.96 -13.46
C ILE A 14 3.43 -34.22 -14.98
N GLU A 15 2.64 -33.46 -15.73
CA GLU A 15 2.59 -33.56 -17.20
C GLU A 15 3.93 -33.18 -17.84
N LEU A 16 4.55 -32.09 -17.38
CA LEU A 16 5.86 -31.65 -17.84
C LEU A 16 6.91 -32.76 -17.68
N ILE A 17 6.96 -33.41 -16.52
CA ILE A 17 7.89 -34.52 -16.25
C ILE A 17 7.60 -35.72 -17.16
N LYS A 18 6.31 -36.05 -17.39
CA LYS A 18 5.92 -37.13 -18.30
C LYS A 18 6.37 -36.86 -19.73
N HIS A 19 6.12 -35.66 -20.26
CA HIS A 19 6.53 -35.28 -21.62
C HIS A 19 8.05 -35.17 -21.76
N ALA A 20 8.75 -34.70 -20.72
CA ALA A 20 10.21 -34.72 -20.68
C ALA A 20 10.76 -36.15 -20.75
N GLY A 21 10.13 -37.08 -20.03
CA GLY A 21 10.45 -38.51 -20.09
C GLY A 21 10.27 -39.10 -21.49
N ALA A 22 9.16 -38.77 -22.17
CA ALA A 22 8.87 -39.21 -23.54
C ALA A 22 9.87 -38.62 -24.55
N CYS A 23 10.15 -37.33 -24.47
CA CYS A 23 11.14 -36.66 -25.31
C CYS A 23 12.55 -37.24 -25.10
N ARG A 24 12.92 -37.61 -23.87
CA ARG A 24 14.19 -38.28 -23.56
C ARG A 24 14.26 -39.69 -24.17
N ALA A 25 13.16 -40.43 -24.14
CA ALA A 25 13.10 -41.77 -24.73
C ALA A 25 13.21 -41.72 -26.26
N ASN A 26 12.67 -40.66 -26.89
CA ASN A 26 12.68 -40.47 -28.35
C ASN A 26 13.18 -39.06 -28.75
N PRO A 27 14.49 -38.78 -28.69
CA PRO A 27 15.03 -37.42 -28.85
C PRO A 27 14.86 -36.79 -30.23
N GLN A 28 14.53 -37.57 -31.26
CA GLN A 28 14.31 -37.08 -32.63
C GLN A 28 12.83 -36.91 -32.97
N ASP A 29 11.92 -37.35 -32.10
CA ASP A 29 10.49 -37.18 -32.33
C ASP A 29 10.10 -35.71 -32.09
N HIS A 30 9.51 -35.11 -33.12
CA HIS A 30 9.08 -33.71 -33.09
C HIS A 30 7.84 -33.52 -32.22
N PHE A 31 6.94 -34.51 -32.15
CA PHE A 31 5.70 -34.40 -31.39
C PHE A 31 5.97 -34.35 -29.88
N SER A 32 6.80 -35.25 -29.36
CA SER A 32 7.19 -35.22 -27.95
C SER A 32 7.93 -33.94 -27.53
N LYS A 33 8.71 -33.32 -28.43
CA LYS A 33 9.30 -31.99 -28.20
C LYS A 33 8.24 -30.89 -28.11
N GLN A 34 7.23 -30.95 -28.99
CA GLN A 34 6.12 -30.00 -28.99
C GLN A 34 5.27 -30.12 -27.72
N ASP A 35 4.96 -31.35 -27.29
CA ASP A 35 4.20 -31.62 -26.06
C ASP A 35 4.97 -31.17 -24.80
N LEU A 36 6.29 -31.38 -24.79
CA LEU A 36 7.17 -30.86 -23.73
C LEU A 36 7.15 -29.32 -23.69
N ALA A 37 7.25 -28.67 -24.84
CA ALA A 37 7.19 -27.21 -24.94
C ALA A 37 5.82 -26.67 -24.49
N TYR A 38 4.73 -27.36 -24.84
CA TYR A 38 3.38 -27.01 -24.40
C TYR A 38 3.23 -27.12 -22.88
N SER A 39 3.62 -28.26 -22.29
CA SER A 39 3.55 -28.43 -20.83
C SER A 39 4.45 -27.42 -20.09
N ALA A 40 5.60 -27.05 -20.66
CA ALA A 40 6.46 -26.03 -20.06
C ALA A 40 5.78 -24.66 -20.03
N ARG A 41 5.11 -24.25 -21.12
CA ARG A 41 4.31 -23.03 -21.17
C ARG A 41 3.17 -23.07 -20.16
N ARG A 42 2.43 -24.19 -20.11
CA ARG A 42 1.36 -24.38 -19.13
C ARG A 42 1.87 -24.24 -17.69
N THR A 43 3.01 -24.83 -17.35
CA THR A 43 3.61 -24.67 -16.00
C THR A 43 3.90 -23.20 -15.69
N ILE A 44 4.43 -22.43 -16.65
CA ILE A 44 4.68 -20.99 -16.47
C ILE A 44 3.37 -20.23 -16.20
N GLU A 45 2.31 -20.54 -16.94
CA GLU A 45 0.98 -19.93 -16.75
C GLU A 45 0.41 -20.25 -15.36
N GLU A 46 0.50 -21.51 -14.91
CA GLU A 46 0.03 -21.92 -13.58
C GLU A 46 0.82 -21.26 -12.44
N VAL A 47 2.14 -21.07 -12.62
CA VAL A 47 2.95 -20.28 -11.67
C VAL A 47 2.44 -18.84 -11.60
N ALA A 48 2.12 -18.22 -12.74
CA ALA A 48 1.57 -16.87 -12.77
C ALA A 48 0.22 -16.78 -12.04
N MET A 49 -0.64 -17.80 -12.17
CA MET A 49 -1.91 -17.89 -11.45
C MET A 49 -1.72 -18.00 -9.93
N VAL A 50 -0.77 -18.80 -9.46
CA VAL A 50 -0.42 -18.88 -8.04
C VAL A 50 0.08 -17.53 -7.52
N LEU A 51 0.97 -16.86 -8.25
CA LEU A 51 1.48 -15.54 -7.88
C LEU A 51 0.36 -14.50 -7.82
N ALA A 52 -0.57 -14.51 -8.77
CA ALA A 52 -1.74 -13.63 -8.76
C ALA A 52 -2.63 -13.89 -7.53
N ALA A 53 -2.87 -15.16 -7.19
CA ALA A 53 -3.66 -15.54 -6.02
C ALA A 53 -2.99 -15.10 -4.70
N LEU A 54 -1.66 -15.20 -4.61
CA LEU A 54 -0.89 -14.72 -3.46
C LEU A 54 -0.94 -13.21 -3.33
N ARG A 55 -0.73 -12.47 -4.42
CA ARG A 55 -0.82 -11.00 -4.44
C ARG A 55 -2.22 -10.51 -4.04
N PHE A 56 -3.27 -11.16 -4.55
CA PHE A 56 -4.63 -10.88 -4.11
C PHE A 56 -4.83 -11.17 -2.62
N GLY A 57 -4.24 -12.28 -2.14
CA GLY A 57 -4.25 -12.65 -0.73
C GLY A 57 -3.49 -11.70 0.20
N ALA A 58 -2.60 -10.84 -0.33
CA ALA A 58 -1.82 -9.87 0.43
C ALA A 58 -2.25 -8.42 0.21
N ARG A 59 -3.45 -8.18 -0.36
CA ARG A 59 -3.93 -6.84 -0.73
C ARG A 59 -3.95 -5.86 0.46
N GLY A 60 -4.37 -6.32 1.63
CA GLY A 60 -4.39 -5.50 2.86
C GLY A 60 -3.00 -5.12 3.30
N THR A 61 -2.08 -6.08 3.31
CA THR A 61 -0.66 -5.81 3.59
C THR A 61 -0.04 -4.84 2.59
N GLN A 62 -0.35 -4.96 1.30
CA GLN A 62 0.15 -4.04 0.28
C GLN A 62 -0.40 -2.62 0.48
N ALA A 63 -1.66 -2.47 0.87
CA ALA A 63 -2.21 -1.17 1.23
C ALA A 63 -1.47 -0.55 2.43
N CYS A 64 -1.09 -1.34 3.43
CA CYS A 64 -0.29 -0.88 4.56
C CYS A 64 1.14 -0.46 4.13
N ILE A 65 1.77 -1.18 3.21
CA ILE A 65 3.09 -0.81 2.67
C ILE A 65 3.02 0.54 1.95
N ASN A 66 2.00 0.73 1.10
CA ASN A 66 1.78 1.99 0.42
C ASN A 66 1.48 3.11 1.43
N ALA A 67 0.67 2.82 2.46
CA ALA A 67 0.38 3.76 3.54
C ALA A 67 1.65 4.22 4.26
N ALA A 68 2.55 3.30 4.60
CA ALA A 68 3.82 3.64 5.22
C ALA A 68 4.66 4.57 4.35
N SER A 69 4.72 4.30 3.03
CA SER A 69 5.42 5.18 2.09
C SER A 69 4.82 6.59 2.04
N THR A 70 3.48 6.71 2.05
CA THR A 70 2.83 8.03 2.10
C THR A 70 3.15 8.76 3.40
N VAL A 71 3.09 8.06 4.55
CA VAL A 71 3.42 8.64 5.85
C VAL A 71 4.87 9.12 5.90
N SER A 72 5.82 8.40 5.31
CA SER A 72 7.20 8.88 5.19
C SER A 72 7.30 10.19 4.40
N GLY A 73 6.50 10.36 3.34
CA GLY A 73 6.40 11.63 2.62
C GLY A 73 5.85 12.76 3.50
N ILE A 74 4.77 12.49 4.25
CA ILE A 74 4.18 13.45 5.20
C ILE A 74 5.21 13.88 6.25
N ILE A 75 6.01 12.95 6.78
CA ILE A 75 7.07 13.26 7.74
C ILE A 75 8.07 14.25 7.13
N GLY A 76 8.50 14.03 5.87
CA GLY A 76 9.40 14.95 5.18
C GLY A 76 8.81 16.36 4.96
N ASP A 77 7.51 16.45 4.67
CA ASP A 77 6.81 17.73 4.55
C ASP A 77 6.70 18.45 5.89
N LEU A 78 6.46 17.71 6.98
CA LEU A 78 6.43 18.24 8.34
C LEU A 78 7.82 18.69 8.80
N ASP A 79 8.88 17.94 8.51
CA ASP A 79 10.27 18.34 8.77
C ASP A 79 10.61 19.66 8.07
N THR A 80 10.14 19.82 6.83
CA THR A 80 10.28 21.09 6.08
C THR A 80 9.50 22.23 6.74
N THR A 81 8.30 21.94 7.24
CA THR A 81 7.47 22.94 7.97
C THR A 81 8.14 23.38 9.27
N ILE A 82 8.69 22.42 10.04
CA ILE A 82 9.44 22.67 11.27
C ILE A 82 10.68 23.53 10.98
N MET A 83 11.40 23.23 9.89
CA MET A 83 12.54 24.04 9.45
C MET A 83 12.13 25.49 9.17
N PHE A 84 11.01 25.72 8.46
CA PHE A 84 10.52 27.07 8.20
C PHE A 84 10.06 27.80 9.47
N ALA A 85 9.41 27.11 10.41
CA ALA A 85 9.03 27.68 11.69
C ALA A 85 10.27 28.13 12.49
N THR A 86 11.26 27.24 12.59
CA THR A 86 12.51 27.49 13.31
C THR A 86 13.33 28.62 12.67
N ALA A 87 13.29 28.76 11.35
CA ALA A 87 13.93 29.85 10.62
C ALA A 87 13.17 31.18 10.70
N GLY A 88 11.96 31.21 11.29
CA GLY A 88 11.09 32.38 11.32
C GLY A 88 10.54 32.76 9.95
N THR A 89 10.51 31.81 9.00
CA THR A 89 10.03 32.04 7.63
C THR A 89 8.67 31.41 7.35
N LEU A 90 8.09 30.69 8.32
CA LEU A 90 6.75 30.12 8.20
C LEU A 90 5.68 31.19 8.42
N ASN A 91 5.02 31.59 7.33
CA ASN A 91 3.99 32.62 7.32
C ASN A 91 2.72 32.07 6.67
N PRO A 92 1.52 32.57 7.04
CA PRO A 92 0.27 32.11 6.46
C PRO A 92 0.19 32.46 4.97
N GLU A 93 -0.47 31.61 4.18
CA GLU A 93 -0.66 31.85 2.75
C GLU A 93 -1.59 33.05 2.48
N ARG A 94 -2.52 33.32 3.41
CA ARG A 94 -3.47 34.41 3.33
C ARG A 94 -3.25 35.39 4.48
N GLU A 95 -3.17 36.67 4.15
CA GLU A 95 -3.13 37.72 5.16
C GLU A 95 -4.39 37.68 6.02
N GLY A 96 -4.20 37.71 7.34
CA GLY A 96 -5.28 37.71 8.32
C GLY A 96 -5.78 36.33 8.76
N GLU A 97 -5.23 35.22 8.24
CA GLU A 97 -5.51 33.90 8.80
C GLU A 97 -5.00 33.79 10.24
N VAL A 98 -5.85 33.25 11.12
CA VAL A 98 -5.53 33.03 12.53
C VAL A 98 -5.75 31.58 12.92
N PHE A 99 -5.01 31.11 13.93
CA PHE A 99 -5.08 29.71 14.38
C PHE A 99 -6.50 29.23 14.73
N SER A 100 -7.37 30.12 15.21
CA SER A 100 -8.76 29.78 15.53
C SER A 100 -9.54 29.24 14.34
N ASP A 101 -9.19 29.64 13.12
CA ASP A 101 -9.84 29.21 11.88
C ASP A 101 -9.54 27.74 11.57
N HIS A 102 -8.35 27.28 11.98
CA HIS A 102 -7.86 25.91 11.73
C HIS A 102 -8.16 24.94 12.88
N ARG A 103 -8.32 25.45 14.11
CA ARG A 103 -8.47 24.63 15.33
C ARG A 103 -9.58 23.59 15.24
N GLU A 104 -10.76 23.95 14.74
CA GLU A 104 -11.88 23.01 14.64
C GLU A 104 -11.61 21.91 13.60
N ALA A 105 -11.03 22.28 12.45
CA ALA A 105 -10.67 21.34 11.40
C ALA A 105 -9.60 20.34 11.87
N ILE A 106 -8.59 20.80 12.61
CA ILE A 106 -7.57 19.95 13.23
C ILE A 106 -8.23 18.93 14.18
N LEU A 107 -9.06 19.41 15.12
CA LEU A 107 -9.72 18.53 16.10
C LEU A 107 -10.67 17.52 15.43
N ARG A 108 -11.42 17.94 14.41
CA ARG A 108 -12.32 17.07 13.67
C ARG A 108 -11.56 15.98 12.92
N THR A 109 -10.49 16.34 12.23
CA THR A 109 -9.68 15.40 11.45
C THR A 109 -8.92 14.45 12.37
N ALA A 110 -8.40 14.92 13.50
CA ALA A 110 -7.76 14.08 14.51
C ALA A 110 -8.74 13.04 15.10
N LYS A 111 -9.99 13.43 15.38
CA LYS A 111 -11.03 12.49 15.82
C LYS A 111 -11.33 11.43 14.76
N ALA A 112 -11.42 11.83 13.48
CA ALA A 112 -11.60 10.88 12.39
C ALA A 112 -10.43 9.89 12.31
N LEU A 113 -9.19 10.36 12.48
CA LEU A 113 -8.00 9.50 12.47
C LEU A 113 -8.00 8.48 13.60
N VAL A 114 -8.51 8.85 14.78
CA VAL A 114 -8.70 7.90 15.90
C VAL A 114 -9.65 6.77 15.51
N GLU A 115 -10.78 7.09 14.87
CA GLU A 115 -11.71 6.07 14.39
C GLU A 115 -11.12 5.20 13.28
N ASP A 116 -10.36 5.79 12.35
CA ASP A 116 -9.63 5.05 11.31
C ASP A 116 -8.61 4.09 11.92
N THR A 117 -7.93 4.49 13.00
CA THR A 117 -6.96 3.63 13.70
C THR A 117 -7.65 2.43 14.34
N LYS A 118 -8.84 2.62 14.93
CA LYS A 118 -9.66 1.49 15.45
C LYS A 118 -10.08 0.56 14.32
N ALA A 119 -10.50 1.11 13.19
CA ALA A 119 -10.86 0.33 12.00
C ALA A 119 -9.65 -0.45 11.46
N LEU A 120 -8.45 0.11 11.51
CA LEU A 120 -7.21 -0.57 11.11
C LEU A 120 -6.89 -1.76 12.01
N VAL A 121 -6.98 -1.59 13.33
CA VAL A 121 -6.78 -2.67 14.31
C VAL A 121 -7.81 -3.78 14.11
N SER A 122 -9.09 -3.42 13.93
CA SER A 122 -10.15 -4.40 13.66
C SER A 122 -9.95 -5.11 12.31
N GLY A 123 -9.59 -4.36 11.27
CA GLY A 123 -9.33 -4.88 9.93
C GLY A 123 -8.17 -5.88 9.90
N ALA A 124 -7.12 -5.65 10.69
CA ALA A 124 -5.97 -6.54 10.79
C ALA A 124 -6.33 -7.94 11.33
N ALA A 125 -7.33 -8.02 12.22
CA ALA A 125 -7.84 -9.28 12.74
C ALA A 125 -8.93 -9.92 11.86
N SER A 126 -9.44 -9.20 10.87
CA SER A 126 -10.60 -9.61 10.07
C SER A 126 -10.20 -10.11 8.67
N SER A 127 -10.17 -9.25 7.66
CA SER A 127 -9.91 -9.64 6.28
C SER A 127 -9.00 -8.66 5.57
N GLN A 128 -8.30 -9.14 4.54
CA GLN A 128 -7.38 -8.33 3.75
C GLN A 128 -8.07 -7.18 3.02
N GLU A 129 -9.34 -7.35 2.62
CA GLU A 129 -10.12 -6.28 2.01
C GLU A 129 -10.45 -5.17 3.03
N GLN A 130 -10.92 -5.56 4.22
CA GLN A 130 -11.21 -4.60 5.29
C GLN A 130 -9.94 -3.89 5.77
N LEU A 131 -8.83 -4.63 5.92
CA LEU A 131 -7.52 -4.05 6.22
C LEU A 131 -7.10 -3.05 5.15
N ALA A 132 -7.27 -3.39 3.86
CA ALA A 132 -6.91 -2.50 2.75
C ALA A 132 -7.70 -1.19 2.80
N VAL A 133 -9.02 -1.26 2.98
CA VAL A 133 -9.90 -0.09 3.05
C VAL A 133 -9.57 0.76 4.28
N ALA A 134 -9.36 0.13 5.44
CA ALA A 134 -8.99 0.84 6.67
C ALA A 134 -7.66 1.59 6.52
N ALA A 135 -6.64 0.94 5.94
CA ALA A 135 -5.35 1.58 5.67
C ALA A 135 -5.50 2.79 4.72
N GLN A 136 -6.28 2.65 3.65
CA GLN A 136 -6.52 3.74 2.70
C GLN A 136 -7.26 4.92 3.32
N ASN A 137 -8.28 4.65 4.15
CA ASN A 137 -9.01 5.70 4.86
C ASN A 137 -8.08 6.44 5.84
N ALA A 138 -7.31 5.70 6.64
CA ALA A 138 -6.33 6.29 7.56
C ALA A 138 -5.32 7.19 6.82
N VAL A 139 -4.82 6.76 5.65
CA VAL A 139 -3.92 7.56 4.81
C VAL A 139 -4.58 8.86 4.34
N ARG A 140 -5.81 8.80 3.84
CA ARG A 140 -6.53 10.00 3.42
C ARG A 140 -6.67 10.99 4.58
N THR A 141 -7.03 10.49 5.76
CA THR A 141 -7.24 11.31 6.95
C THR A 141 -5.94 11.91 7.48
N ILE A 142 -4.83 11.16 7.49
CA ILE A 142 -3.54 11.71 7.95
C ILE A 142 -2.95 12.72 6.98
N VAL A 143 -3.15 12.57 5.66
CA VAL A 143 -2.82 13.60 4.66
C VAL A 143 -3.64 14.86 4.93
N GLN A 144 -4.95 14.73 5.14
CA GLN A 144 -5.78 15.90 5.46
C GLN A 144 -5.34 16.55 6.78
N LEU A 145 -4.98 15.75 7.79
CA LEU A 145 -4.52 16.24 9.08
C LEU A 145 -3.21 17.01 8.93
N SER A 146 -2.25 16.50 8.15
CA SER A 146 -0.98 17.20 7.93
C SER A 146 -1.19 18.55 7.25
N GLU A 147 -2.08 18.65 6.27
CA GLU A 147 -2.36 19.94 5.62
C GLU A 147 -2.96 20.95 6.61
N VAL A 148 -4.01 20.59 7.36
CA VAL A 148 -4.63 21.54 8.30
C VAL A 148 -3.72 21.90 9.47
N VAL A 149 -2.82 21.00 9.89
CA VAL A 149 -1.80 21.30 10.90
C VAL A 149 -0.76 22.28 10.37
N LYS A 150 -0.27 22.09 9.13
CA LYS A 150 0.68 23.03 8.51
C LYS A 150 0.07 24.44 8.36
N SER A 151 -1.17 24.54 7.88
CA SER A 151 -1.87 25.82 7.79
C SER A 151 -2.10 26.45 9.16
N GLY A 152 -2.48 25.63 10.16
CA GLY A 152 -2.62 26.08 11.55
C GLY A 152 -1.32 26.64 12.13
N ALA A 153 -0.19 25.95 11.93
CA ALA A 153 1.13 26.42 12.36
C ALA A 153 1.50 27.74 11.66
N ALA A 154 1.30 27.83 10.35
CA ALA A 154 1.56 29.06 9.61
C ALA A 154 0.74 30.26 10.11
N ALA A 155 -0.53 30.03 10.50
CA ALA A 155 -1.44 31.06 11.04
C ALA A 155 -1.06 31.59 12.44
N LEU A 156 -0.12 30.96 13.15
CA LEU A 156 0.44 31.52 14.39
C LEU A 156 1.46 32.64 14.12
N THR A 157 1.84 32.85 12.86
CA THR A 157 2.82 33.83 12.35
C THR A 157 4.24 33.61 12.86
N SER A 158 5.23 34.03 12.07
CA SER A 158 6.66 33.95 12.42
C SER A 158 7.04 34.69 13.70
N SER A 159 6.20 35.64 14.16
CA SER A 159 6.39 36.34 15.43
C SER A 159 6.23 35.45 16.66
N ASN A 160 5.61 34.26 16.50
CA ASN A 160 5.40 33.28 17.55
C ASN A 160 5.95 31.91 17.14
N SER A 161 7.18 31.88 16.62
CA SER A 161 7.87 30.68 16.14
C SER A 161 8.00 29.56 17.18
N GLU A 162 7.95 29.88 18.48
CA GLU A 162 7.98 28.88 19.55
C GLU A 162 6.63 28.15 19.70
N ALA A 163 5.52 28.80 19.35
CA ALA A 163 4.19 28.19 19.36
C ALA A 163 3.87 27.43 18.05
N GLN A 164 4.61 27.71 16.97
CA GLN A 164 4.53 27.01 15.68
C GLN A 164 5.11 25.59 15.76
#